data_AF-A0A520YUS7-F1
#
_entry.id   AF-A0A520YUS7-F1
#
_cell.length_a   1.000
_cell.length_b   1.000
_cell.length_c   1.000
_cell.angle_alpha   90.00
_cell.angle_beta   90.00
_cell.angle_gamma   90.00
#
_symmetry.space_group_name_H-M   'P 1'
#
loop_
_entity.id
_entity.type
_entity.pdbx_description
1 polymer ?
#
loop_
_entity_poly.entity_id
_entity_poly.type
_entity_poly.pdbx_seq_one_letter_code
_entity_poly.pdbx_strand_id
1 'polypeptide(L)'
;MDLWRNILVASDQWGFIIEHQVVERQADVLLSIPLAERLLNRFGDDAIEIISFDKGFYKRENKELLKLYIPEVIMPKKGKKNQEERAGESGKTFQRLRHRHSAVESDINRLEHHGLGRCLDKGLRGFKRYCARGIVAANLHKLGNVLQEKARNKQKKLRKVA
;
A
#
# COMPACT_ATOMS: atom_id res chain seq x y z
N MET A 1 -25.76 2.86 10.05
CA MET A 1 -25.12 3.49 8.87
C MET A 1 -23.73 2.87 8.70
N ASP A 2 -23.63 1.53 8.61
CA ASP A 2 -22.44 0.81 9.13
C ASP A 2 -21.78 -0.17 8.15
N LEU A 3 -22.04 -0.06 6.85
CA LEU A 3 -21.58 -1.09 5.90
C LEU A 3 -20.26 -0.81 5.18
N TRP A 4 -19.70 0.41 5.29
CA TRP A 4 -18.70 0.93 4.33
C TRP A 4 -17.38 1.36 5.00
N ARG A 5 -16.73 0.49 5.79
CA ARG A 5 -15.58 0.92 6.63
C ARG A 5 -14.20 0.61 6.05
N ASN A 6 -14.10 -0.29 5.06
CA ASN A 6 -12.80 -0.78 4.63
C ASN A 6 -12.43 -0.27 3.24
N ILE A 7 -11.23 0.29 3.14
CA ILE A 7 -10.62 0.71 1.90
C ILE A 7 -9.31 -0.06 1.77
N LEU A 8 -9.18 -0.78 0.67
CA LEU A 8 -7.90 -1.32 0.23
C LEU A 8 -7.13 -0.22 -0.48
N VAL A 9 -5.84 -0.08 -0.16
CA VAL A 9 -4.93 0.83 -0.85
C VAL A 9 -3.63 0.10 -1.18
N ALA A 10 -3.02 0.46 -2.30
CA ALA A 10 -1.65 0.09 -2.63
C ALA A 10 -0.84 1.33 -2.99
N SER A 11 0.36 1.43 -2.43
CA SER A 11 1.30 2.50 -2.69
C SER A 11 2.56 2.00 -3.38
N ASP A 12 3.18 2.88 -4.16
CA ASP A 12 4.45 2.63 -4.81
C ASP A 12 5.65 2.85 -3.87
N GLN A 13 6.86 2.64 -4.37
CA GLN A 13 8.11 2.83 -3.63
C GLN A 13 8.38 4.27 -3.20
N TRP A 14 7.67 5.25 -3.76
CA TRP A 14 7.79 6.67 -3.44
C TRP A 14 6.71 7.13 -2.45
N GLY A 15 5.75 6.26 -2.11
CA GLY A 15 4.65 6.54 -1.21
C GLY A 15 3.47 7.25 -1.89
N PHE A 16 3.32 7.15 -3.21
CA PHE A 16 2.10 7.54 -3.90
C PHE A 16 1.13 6.37 -3.90
N ILE A 17 -0.13 6.65 -3.58
CA ILE A 17 -1.20 5.65 -3.69
C ILE A 17 -1.55 5.52 -5.16
N ILE A 18 -1.35 4.32 -5.71
CA ILE A 18 -1.53 4.01 -7.13
C ILE A 18 -2.83 3.25 -7.42
N GLU A 19 -3.37 2.57 -6.42
CA GLU A 19 -4.58 1.75 -6.54
C GLU A 19 -5.40 1.82 -5.25
N HIS A 20 -6.74 1.79 -5.39
CA HIS A 20 -7.63 1.75 -4.25
C HIS A 20 -8.97 1.06 -4.56
N GLN A 21 -9.56 0.46 -3.54
CA GLN A 21 -10.87 -0.18 -3.66
C GLN A 21 -11.66 -0.02 -2.36
N VAL A 22 -12.91 0.44 -2.45
CA VAL A 22 -13.87 0.30 -1.35
C VAL A 22 -14.30 -1.16 -1.27
N VAL A 23 -14.09 -1.77 -0.10
CA VAL A 23 -14.32 -3.21 0.11
C VAL A 23 -15.67 -3.41 0.78
N GLU A 24 -16.52 -4.24 0.17
CA GLU A 24 -17.88 -4.50 0.62
C GLU A 24 -17.98 -5.94 1.14
N ARG A 25 -18.00 -6.12 2.46
CA ARG A 25 -18.20 -7.43 3.14
C ARG A 25 -17.27 -8.56 2.65
N GLN A 26 -16.04 -8.24 2.28
CA GLN A 26 -15.02 -9.21 1.88
C GLN A 26 -13.88 -9.26 2.90
N ALA A 27 -13.33 -10.45 3.11
CA ALA A 27 -12.13 -10.62 3.92
C ALA A 27 -10.87 -10.26 3.12
N ASP A 28 -9.88 -9.67 3.79
CA ASP A 28 -8.63 -9.20 3.15
C ASP A 28 -7.90 -10.31 2.36
N VAL A 29 -7.97 -11.54 2.85
CA VAL A 29 -7.40 -12.73 2.16
C VAL A 29 -7.96 -12.94 0.75
N LEU A 30 -9.15 -12.42 0.44
CA LEU A 30 -9.77 -12.52 -0.88
C LEU A 30 -9.33 -11.40 -1.83
N LEU A 31 -8.64 -10.38 -1.31
CA LEU A 31 -8.30 -9.17 -2.07
C LEU A 31 -6.89 -9.21 -2.67
N SER A 32 -6.01 -10.09 -2.20
CA SER A 32 -4.61 -10.11 -2.64
C SER A 32 -4.42 -10.48 -4.11
N ILE A 33 -5.16 -11.47 -4.61
CA ILE A 33 -5.10 -11.86 -6.03
C ILE A 33 -5.74 -10.79 -6.93
N PRO A 34 -6.99 -10.32 -6.69
CA PRO A 34 -7.58 -9.28 -7.53
C PRO A 34 -6.78 -7.97 -7.54
N LEU A 35 -6.13 -7.62 -6.43
CA LEU A 35 -5.26 -6.45 -6.38
C LEU A 35 -4.04 -6.63 -7.28
N ALA A 36 -3.33 -7.75 -7.14
CA ALA A 36 -2.15 -8.03 -7.94
C ALA A 36 -2.48 -8.08 -9.43
N GLU A 37 -3.59 -8.73 -9.80
CA GLU A 37 -4.08 -8.78 -11.19
C GLU A 37 -4.32 -7.37 -11.76
N ARG A 38 -4.99 -6.48 -11.02
CA ARG A 38 -5.19 -5.08 -11.47
C ARG A 38 -3.86 -4.34 -11.63
N LEU A 39 -2.91 -4.55 -10.72
CA LEU A 39 -1.60 -3.89 -10.79
C LEU A 39 -0.79 -4.41 -11.99
N LEU A 40 -0.70 -5.73 -12.18
CA LEU A 40 0.00 -6.35 -13.30
C LEU A 40 -0.63 -5.93 -14.64
N ASN A 41 -1.96 -5.97 -14.76
CA ASN A 41 -2.66 -5.50 -15.97
C ASN A 41 -2.41 -4.01 -16.27
N ARG A 42 -2.19 -3.19 -15.23
CA ARG A 42 -2.00 -1.74 -15.39
C ARG A 42 -0.56 -1.37 -15.73
N PHE A 43 0.42 -2.05 -15.14
CA PHE A 43 1.84 -1.68 -15.26
C PHE A 43 2.63 -2.63 -16.16
N GLY A 44 2.11 -3.81 -16.45
CA GLY A 44 2.78 -4.90 -17.18
C GLY A 44 3.34 -5.95 -16.22
N ASP A 45 3.47 -7.18 -16.73
CA ASP A 45 3.89 -8.35 -15.95
C ASP A 45 5.31 -8.21 -15.38
N ASP A 46 6.20 -7.52 -16.11
CA ASP A 46 7.60 -7.31 -15.71
C ASP A 46 7.81 -6.03 -14.87
N ALA A 47 6.78 -5.23 -14.63
CA ALA A 47 6.92 -3.93 -13.97
C ALA A 47 6.94 -4.01 -12.43
N ILE A 48 6.56 -5.14 -11.85
CA ILE A 48 6.44 -5.32 -10.40
C ILE A 48 7.45 -6.38 -9.94
N GLU A 49 8.61 -5.93 -9.46
CA GLU A 49 9.62 -6.83 -8.89
C GLU A 49 9.23 -7.35 -7.50
N ILE A 50 8.53 -6.52 -6.72
CA ILE A 50 8.23 -6.78 -5.31
C ILE A 50 6.80 -6.34 -5.00
N ILE A 51 6.03 -7.22 -4.35
CA ILE A 51 4.73 -6.88 -3.76
C ILE A 51 4.70 -7.25 -2.28
N SER A 52 4.11 -6.37 -1.47
CA SER A 52 4.07 -6.52 -0.01
C SER A 52 2.64 -6.38 0.52
N PHE A 53 2.25 -7.26 1.44
CA PHE A 53 0.91 -7.30 2.01
C PHE A 53 0.94 -7.31 3.54
N ASP A 54 -0.07 -6.72 4.17
CA ASP A 54 -0.25 -6.90 5.60
C ASP A 54 -0.62 -8.35 5.94
N LYS A 55 -0.40 -8.76 7.21
CA LYS A 55 -0.73 -10.08 7.74
C LYS A 55 -2.19 -10.49 7.50
N GLY A 56 -3.12 -9.52 7.43
CA GLY A 56 -4.53 -9.78 7.14
C GLY A 56 -4.78 -10.49 5.80
N PHE A 57 -3.89 -10.29 4.82
CA PHE A 57 -4.02 -10.80 3.45
C PHE A 57 -3.45 -12.21 3.26
N TYR A 58 -2.81 -12.78 4.29
CA TYR A 58 -2.10 -14.04 4.15
C TYR A 58 -3.04 -15.22 3.89
N LYS A 59 -2.82 -15.87 2.75
CA LYS A 59 -3.30 -17.20 2.42
C LYS A 59 -2.19 -17.92 1.64
N ARG A 60 -1.87 -19.15 2.03
CA ARG A 60 -0.70 -19.89 1.49
C ARG A 60 -0.80 -20.02 -0.03
N GLU A 61 -1.97 -20.42 -0.50
CA GLU A 61 -2.25 -20.65 -1.93
C GLU A 61 -2.11 -19.34 -2.72
N ASN A 62 -2.57 -18.21 -2.17
CA ASN A 62 -2.42 -16.91 -2.82
C ASN A 62 -0.94 -16.50 -2.92
N LYS A 63 -0.16 -16.73 -1.85
CA LYS A 63 1.28 -16.43 -1.84
C LYS A 63 2.03 -17.25 -2.88
N GLU A 64 1.72 -18.55 -2.98
CA GLU A 64 2.32 -19.46 -3.96
C GLU A 64 1.94 -19.06 -5.40
N LEU A 65 0.67 -18.72 -5.64
CA LEU A 65 0.20 -18.25 -6.95
C LEU A 65 0.90 -16.95 -7.39
N LEU A 66 0.98 -15.96 -6.49
CA LEU A 66 1.61 -14.66 -6.82
C LEU A 66 3.10 -14.81 -7.17
N LYS A 67 3.80 -15.77 -6.57
CA LYS A 67 5.22 -16.03 -6.86
C LYS A 67 5.47 -16.55 -8.27
N LEU A 68 4.44 -16.99 -8.99
CA LEU A 68 4.56 -17.36 -10.40
C LEU A 68 4.69 -16.14 -11.32
N TYR A 69 4.26 -14.96 -10.85
CA TYR A 69 4.20 -13.73 -11.65
C TYR A 69 5.09 -12.62 -11.10
N ILE A 70 5.26 -12.56 -9.77
CA ILE A 70 6.00 -11.50 -9.09
C ILE A 70 7.23 -12.12 -8.40
N PRO A 71 8.46 -11.68 -8.71
CA PRO A 71 9.69 -12.28 -8.20
C PRO A 71 9.74 -12.36 -6.67
N GLU A 72 9.37 -11.28 -5.97
CA GLU A 72 9.41 -11.22 -4.51
C GLU A 72 8.03 -10.89 -3.91
N VAL A 73 7.43 -11.88 -3.24
CA VAL A 73 6.12 -11.74 -2.57
C VAL A 73 6.29 -11.74 -1.05
N ILE A 74 6.16 -10.55 -0.45
CA ILE A 74 6.21 -10.34 0.99
C ILE A 74 4.80 -10.43 1.55
N MET A 75 4.40 -11.64 1.93
CA MET A 75 3.12 -11.92 2.57
C MET A 75 3.38 -12.65 3.90
N PRO A 76 3.41 -11.91 5.04
CA PRO A 76 3.75 -12.47 6.35
C PRO A 76 2.60 -13.32 6.88
N LYS A 77 2.92 -14.51 7.40
CA LYS A 77 1.92 -15.43 7.92
C LYS A 77 1.17 -14.85 9.11
N LYS A 78 -0.15 -15.05 9.11
CA LYS A 78 -1.02 -14.81 10.26
C LYS A 78 -0.90 -15.96 11.27
N GLY A 79 -0.65 -15.66 12.53
CA GLY A 79 -0.61 -16.64 13.62
C GLY A 79 0.73 -17.38 13.80
N LYS A 80 0.69 -18.63 14.30
CA LYS A 80 1.89 -19.43 14.60
C LYS A 80 2.60 -19.87 13.32
N LYS A 81 3.91 -19.67 13.26
CA LYS A 81 4.80 -20.07 12.16
C LYS A 81 5.52 -21.37 12.49
N ASN A 82 5.62 -22.26 11.51
CA ASN A 82 6.49 -23.44 11.58
C ASN A 82 7.98 -23.04 11.38
N GLN A 83 8.90 -24.00 11.45
CA GLN A 83 10.33 -23.72 11.34
C GLN A 83 10.73 -23.15 9.98
N GLU A 84 10.19 -23.69 8.89
CA GLU A 84 10.47 -23.25 7.52
C GLU A 84 9.97 -21.82 7.27
N GLU A 85 8.76 -21.50 7.72
CA GLU A 85 8.18 -20.16 7.63
C GLU A 85 8.94 -19.16 8.50
N ARG A 86 9.44 -19.59 9.66
CA ARG A 86 10.33 -18.75 10.48
C ARG A 86 11.63 -18.46 9.76
N ALA A 87 12.26 -19.46 9.13
CA ALA A 87 13.50 -19.29 8.38
C ALA A 87 13.30 -18.39 7.14
N GLY A 88 12.20 -18.57 6.40
CA GLY A 88 11.86 -17.73 5.26
C GLY A 88 11.57 -16.27 5.65
N GLU A 89 10.88 -16.05 6.77
CA GLU A 89 10.57 -14.70 7.25
C GLU A 89 11.69 -14.05 8.10
N SER A 90 12.69 -14.81 8.55
CA SER A 90 13.83 -14.29 9.31
C SER A 90 14.96 -13.78 8.42
N GLY A 91 14.91 -14.01 7.11
CA GLY A 91 15.89 -13.48 6.16
C GLY A 91 15.97 -11.96 6.19
N LYS A 92 17.19 -11.40 6.10
CA LYS A 92 17.44 -9.94 6.15
C LYS A 92 16.64 -9.18 5.09
N THR A 93 16.50 -9.73 3.89
CA THR A 93 15.72 -9.14 2.79
C THR A 93 14.23 -9.08 3.13
N PHE A 94 13.67 -10.18 3.63
CA PHE A 94 12.26 -10.24 4.05
C PHE A 94 11.98 -9.24 5.16
N GLN A 95 12.83 -9.17 6.19
CA GLN A 95 12.68 -8.20 7.28
C GLN A 95 12.75 -6.76 6.75
N ARG A 96 13.74 -6.43 5.92
CA ARG A 96 13.89 -5.08 5.34
C ARG A 96 12.68 -4.66 4.51
N LEU A 97 12.19 -5.54 3.65
CA LEU A 97 11.02 -5.26 2.81
C LEU A 97 9.73 -5.22 3.64
N ARG A 98 9.62 -6.07 4.65
CA ARG A 98 8.53 -6.00 5.62
C ARG A 98 8.57 -4.70 6.42
N HIS A 99 9.72 -4.17 6.79
CA HIS A 99 9.82 -2.89 7.48
C HIS A 99 9.39 -1.70 6.61
N ARG A 100 9.36 -1.85 5.26
CA ARG A 100 8.66 -0.88 4.41
C ARG A 100 7.15 -0.84 4.68
N HIS A 101 6.56 -1.79 5.41
CA HIS A 101 5.17 -1.69 5.89
C HIS A 101 4.92 -0.54 6.86
N SER A 102 5.93 0.02 7.53
CA SER A 102 5.74 1.28 8.28
C SER A 102 5.25 2.41 7.36
N ALA A 103 5.49 2.31 6.04
CA ALA A 103 4.89 3.22 5.06
C ALA A 103 3.37 3.03 4.92
N VAL A 104 2.83 1.81 5.11
CA VAL A 104 1.38 1.54 5.03
C VAL A 104 0.63 2.18 6.19
N GLU A 105 1.14 2.06 7.43
CA GLU A 105 0.55 2.77 8.58
C GLU A 105 0.63 4.28 8.40
N SER A 106 1.75 4.77 7.85
CA SER A 106 1.89 6.18 7.49
C SER A 106 0.89 6.60 6.40
N ASP A 107 0.62 5.75 5.42
CA ASP A 107 -0.36 5.99 4.36
C ASP A 107 -1.79 6.03 4.89
N ILE A 108 -2.16 5.12 5.81
CA ILE A 108 -3.46 5.12 6.49
C ILE A 108 -3.63 6.40 7.30
N ASN A 109 -2.66 6.72 8.16
CA ASN A 109 -2.71 7.95 8.96
C ASN A 109 -2.76 9.20 8.07
N ARG A 110 -2.01 9.21 6.97
CA ARG A 110 -2.09 10.28 5.96
C ARG A 110 -3.50 10.37 5.42
N LEU A 111 -4.12 9.28 4.97
CA LEU A 111 -5.47 9.30 4.43
C LEU A 111 -6.51 9.80 5.43
N GLU A 112 -6.39 9.43 6.71
CA GLU A 112 -7.27 9.92 7.77
C GLU A 112 -7.18 11.45 7.91
N HIS A 113 -5.97 12.00 7.96
CA HIS A 113 -5.74 13.45 8.00
C HIS A 113 -6.18 14.18 6.72
N HIS A 114 -6.30 13.47 5.59
CA HIS A 114 -6.74 14.04 4.30
C HIS A 114 -8.23 13.76 4.04
N GLY A 115 -9.01 13.60 5.11
CA GLY A 115 -10.46 13.57 5.08
C GLY A 115 -11.06 12.20 5.24
N LEU A 116 -10.31 11.10 5.08
CA LEU A 116 -10.89 9.76 5.20
C LEU A 116 -11.19 9.34 6.64
N GLY A 117 -10.82 10.15 7.64
CA GLY A 117 -11.27 9.98 9.03
C GLY A 117 -12.77 10.26 9.23
N ARG A 118 -13.45 10.92 8.28
CA ARG A 118 -14.90 11.16 8.32
C ARG A 118 -15.48 11.35 6.92
N CYS A 119 -16.44 10.52 6.53
CA CYS A 119 -17.20 10.71 5.29
C CYS A 119 -18.51 11.46 5.56
N LEU A 120 -18.70 12.62 4.90
CA LEU A 120 -19.96 13.38 4.93
C LEU A 120 -20.93 12.97 3.82
N ASP A 121 -20.42 12.35 2.75
CA ASP A 121 -21.21 11.81 1.66
C ASP A 121 -22.09 10.65 2.14
N LYS A 122 -23.33 10.60 1.63
CA LYS A 122 -24.29 9.53 1.94
C LYS A 122 -24.26 8.45 0.86
N GLY A 123 -24.44 7.20 1.31
CA GLY A 123 -24.54 6.03 0.45
C GLY A 123 -23.21 5.60 -0.18
N LEU A 124 -23.20 4.39 -0.75
CA LEU A 124 -21.99 3.74 -1.29
C LEU A 124 -21.32 4.54 -2.40
N ARG A 125 -22.10 5.07 -3.34
CA ARG A 125 -21.57 5.86 -4.45
C ARG A 125 -20.89 7.13 -3.93
N GLY A 126 -21.48 7.77 -2.92
CA GLY A 126 -20.88 8.93 -2.26
C GLY A 126 -19.59 8.57 -1.57
N PHE A 127 -19.59 7.49 -0.78
CA PHE A 127 -18.40 7.00 -0.10
C PHE A 127 -17.26 6.67 -1.07
N LYS A 128 -17.52 5.95 -2.18
CA LYS A 128 -16.52 5.66 -3.22
C LYS A 128 -15.88 6.93 -3.81
N ARG A 129 -16.70 7.93 -4.13
CA ARG A 129 -16.19 9.23 -4.61
C ARG A 129 -15.38 9.96 -3.56
N TYR A 130 -15.84 9.93 -2.31
CA TYR A 130 -15.17 10.60 -1.19
C TYR A 130 -13.78 9.99 -0.95
N CYS A 131 -13.69 8.66 -0.96
CA CYS A 131 -12.42 7.92 -0.88
C CYS A 131 -11.45 8.32 -1.98
N ALA A 132 -11.91 8.32 -3.24
CA ALA A 132 -11.08 8.69 -4.38
C ALA A 132 -10.53 10.13 -4.25
N ARG A 133 -11.34 11.07 -3.76
CA ARG A 133 -10.90 12.45 -3.53
C ARG A 133 -9.85 12.55 -2.41
N GLY A 134 -10.03 11.83 -1.31
CA GLY A 134 -9.04 11.78 -0.22
C GLY A 134 -7.68 11.26 -0.69
N ILE A 135 -7.68 10.27 -1.58
CA ILE A 135 -6.46 9.72 -2.19
C ILE A 135 -5.77 10.75 -3.07
N VAL A 136 -6.51 11.46 -3.92
CA VAL A 136 -5.95 12.54 -4.75
C VAL A 136 -5.34 13.64 -3.86
N ALA A 137 -6.04 14.05 -2.81
CA ALA A 137 -5.53 15.04 -1.86
C ALA A 137 -4.23 14.58 -1.17
N ALA A 138 -4.18 13.32 -0.71
CA ALA A 138 -2.99 12.74 -0.09
C ALA A 138 -1.79 12.66 -1.04
N ASN A 139 -2.02 12.32 -2.31
CA ASN A 139 -0.99 12.29 -3.35
C ASN A 139 -0.50 13.69 -3.72
N LEU A 140 -1.39 14.69 -3.84
CA LEU A 140 -1.01 16.08 -4.10
C LEU A 140 -0.17 16.66 -2.96
N HIS A 141 -0.56 16.43 -1.70
CA HIS A 141 0.23 16.88 -0.57
C HIS A 141 1.62 16.22 -0.53
N LYS A 142 1.70 14.91 -0.83
CA LYS A 142 2.98 14.20 -0.98
C LYS A 142 3.86 14.81 -2.06
N LEU A 143 3.30 15.14 -3.23
CA LEU A 143 4.03 15.82 -4.30
C LEU A 143 4.56 17.19 -3.82
N GLY A 144 3.74 17.97 -3.11
CA GLY A 144 4.16 19.22 -2.48
C GLY A 144 5.38 19.04 -1.56
N ASN A 145 5.36 18.01 -0.71
CA ASN A 145 6.49 17.70 0.18
C ASN A 145 7.77 17.34 -0.59
N VAL A 146 7.65 16.56 -1.66
CA VAL A 146 8.78 16.22 -2.55
C VAL A 146 9.38 17.48 -3.19
N LEU A 147 8.54 18.40 -3.68
CA LEU A 147 9.00 19.66 -4.28
C LEU A 147 9.70 20.56 -3.26
N GLN A 148 9.16 20.69 -2.05
CA GLN A 148 9.79 21.47 -0.99
C GLN A 148 11.14 20.88 -0.56
N GLU A 149 11.25 19.56 -0.46
CA GLU A 149 12.51 18.89 -0.15
C GLU A 149 13.56 19.12 -1.23
N LYS A 150 13.16 19.02 -2.51
CA LYS A 150 14.03 19.32 -3.64
C LYS A 150 14.55 20.76 -3.58
N ALA A 151 13.69 21.73 -3.26
CA ALA A 151 14.06 23.12 -3.09
C ALA A 151 15.05 23.32 -1.92
N ARG A 152 14.78 22.73 -0.74
CA ARG A 152 15.68 22.77 0.43
C ARG A 152 17.05 22.19 0.11
N ASN A 153 17.10 21.07 -0.60
CA ASN A 153 18.36 20.42 -0.97
C ASN A 153 19.17 21.27 -1.96
N LYS A 154 18.51 21.96 -2.91
CA LYS A 154 19.17 22.92 -3.81
C LYS A 154 19.77 24.09 -3.03
N GLN A 155 19.04 24.67 -2.09
CA GLN A 155 19.54 25.76 -1.25
C GLN A 155 20.73 25.34 -0.38
N LYS A 156 20.68 24.14 0.23
CA LYS A 156 21.81 23.60 1.02
C LYS A 156 23.07 23.42 0.18
N LYS A 157 22.96 22.97 -1.08
CA LYS A 157 24.10 22.84 -1.99
C LYS A 157 24.71 24.20 -2.31
N LEU A 158 23.89 25.22 -2.61
CA LEU A 158 24.36 26.59 -2.88
C LEU A 158 25.11 27.19 -1.68
N ARG A 159 24.60 27.00 -0.45
CA ARG A 159 25.24 27.47 0.79
C ARG A 159 26.54 26.74 1.17
N LYS A 160 26.84 25.60 0.55
CA LYS A 160 28.10 24.86 0.76
C LYS A 160 29.18 25.22 -0.27
N VAL A 161 28.78 25.83 -1.38
CA VAL A 161 29.67 26.22 -2.49
C VAL A 161 30.07 27.69 -2.39
N ALA A 162 29.22 28.52 -1.76
CA ALA A 162 29.56 29.87 -1.29
C ALA A 162 30.29 29.81 0.05
#